data_AF-A0A651DSS4-F1
#
_entry.id   AF-A0A651DSS4-F1
#
_cell.length_a   1.000
_cell.length_b   1.000
_cell.length_c   1.000
_cell.angle_alpha   90.00
_cell.angle_beta   90.00
_cell.angle_gamma   90.00
#
_symmetry.space_group_name_H-M   'P 1'
#
loop_
_entity.id
_entity.type
_entity.pdbx_description
1 polymer ?
#
loop_
_entity_poly.entity_id
_entity_poly.type
_entity_poly.pdbx_seq_one_letter_code
_entity_poly.pdbx_strand_id
1 'polypeptide(L)' 'GDREGEANSLFNMGIALARLDQHDEALQSFQQALAIYEELNLDHRVEQCKAAIAE' A
#
# COMPACT_ATOMS: atom_id res chain seq x y z
N GLY A 1 -0.03 -9.04 -16.34
CA GLY A 1 0.57 -8.46 -15.12
C GLY A 1 -0.42 -8.69 -14.01
N ASP A 2 0.02 -9.27 -12.91
CA ASP A 2 -0.84 -9.60 -11.78
C ASP A 2 -1.09 -8.31 -10.98
N ARG A 3 -2.36 -7.86 -10.93
CA ARG A 3 -2.76 -6.66 -10.16
C ARG A 3 -2.40 -6.79 -8.68
N GLU A 4 -2.43 -8.01 -8.13
CA GLU A 4 -1.98 -8.25 -6.76
C GLU A 4 -0.47 -8.00 -6.63
N GLY A 5 0.31 -8.42 -7.63
CA GLY A 5 1.76 -8.14 -7.70
C GLY A 5 2.08 -6.64 -7.77
N GLU A 6 1.28 -5.87 -8.50
CA GLU A 6 1.38 -4.41 -8.55
C GLU A 6 1.09 -3.77 -7.18
N ALA A 7 -0.01 -4.16 -6.53
CA ALA A 7 -0.37 -3.69 -5.19
C ALA A 7 0.69 -4.06 -4.14
N ASN A 8 1.24 -5.27 -4.19
CA ASN A 8 2.34 -5.70 -3.32
C ASN A 8 3.59 -4.84 -3.51
N SER A 9 3.90 -4.49 -4.77
CA SER A 9 5.06 -3.64 -5.08
C SER A 9 4.87 -2.23 -4.53
N LEU A 10 3.68 -1.64 -4.70
CA LEU A 10 3.31 -0.33 -4.16
C LEU A 10 3.34 -0.32 -2.62
N PHE A 11 2.85 -1.37 -1.98
CA PHE A 11 2.90 -1.50 -0.52
C PHE A 11 4.35 -1.56 0.01
N ASN A 12 5.19 -2.36 -0.63
CA ASN A 12 6.61 -2.44 -0.27
C ASN A 12 7.35 -1.11 -0.52
N MET A 13 6.98 -0.38 -1.58
CA MET A 13 7.47 0.96 -1.85
C MET A 13 7.06 1.93 -0.73
N GLY A 14 5.82 1.87 -0.26
CA GLY A 14 5.36 2.64 0.90
C GLY A 14 6.21 2.39 2.16
N ILE A 15 6.51 1.12 2.46
CA ILE A 15 7.39 0.77 3.59
C ILE A 15 8.81 1.33 3.40
N ALA A 16 9.36 1.22 2.19
CA ALA A 16 10.69 1.74 1.89
C ALA A 16 10.75 3.26 2.06
N LEU A 17 9.74 3.99 1.56
CA LEU A 17 9.64 5.45 1.68
C LEU A 17 9.44 5.88 3.13
N ALA A 18 8.63 5.17 3.91
CA ALA A 18 8.45 5.45 5.34
C ALA A 18 9.78 5.31 6.12
N ARG A 19 10.62 4.34 5.74
CA ARG A 19 11.97 4.17 6.31
C ARG A 19 12.98 5.24 5.89
N LEU A 20 12.67 6.00 4.83
CA LEU A 20 13.47 7.12 4.34
C LEU A 20 12.93 8.47 4.85
N ASP A 21 12.02 8.47 5.84
CA ASP A 21 11.30 9.65 6.35
C ASP A 21 10.46 10.38 5.27
N GLN A 22 10.21 9.73 4.12
CA GLN A 22 9.37 10.26 3.03
C GLN A 22 7.90 9.88 3.27
N HIS A 23 7.32 10.37 4.36
CA HIS A 23 5.99 9.97 4.81
C HIS A 23 4.88 10.31 3.79
N ASP A 24 4.96 11.44 3.11
CA ASP A 24 3.95 11.83 2.10
C ASP A 24 3.93 10.85 0.91
N GLU A 25 5.10 10.48 0.39
CA GLU A 25 5.23 9.54 -0.73
C GLU A 25 4.88 8.10 -0.29
N ALA A 26 5.21 7.75 0.97
CA ALA A 26 4.81 6.48 1.56
C ALA A 26 3.29 6.35 1.62
N LEU A 27 2.61 7.39 2.10
CA LEU A 27 1.16 7.47 2.20
C LEU A 27 0.50 7.30 0.82
N GLN A 28 1.01 8.00 -0.20
CA GLN A 28 0.52 7.85 -1.57
C GLN A 28 0.68 6.41 -2.09
N SER A 29 1.83 5.79 -1.83
CA SER A 29 2.09 4.41 -2.27
C SER A 29 1.15 3.42 -1.57
N PHE A 30 0.89 3.59 -0.28
CA PHE A 30 -0.07 2.77 0.46
C PHE A 30 -1.51 2.97 -0.01
N GLN A 31 -1.92 4.20 -0.36
CA GLN A 31 -3.23 4.49 -0.92
C GLN A 31 -3.45 3.86 -2.30
N GLN A 32 -2.42 3.87 -3.15
CA GLN A 32 -2.48 3.20 -4.45
C GLN A 32 -2.59 1.67 -4.29
N ALA A 33 -1.82 1.08 -3.37
CA ALA A 33 -1.93 -0.34 -3.05
C ALA A 33 -3.32 -0.69 -2.50
N LEU A 34 -3.87 0.16 -1.61
CA LEU A 34 -5.20 0.00 -1.02
C LEU A 34 -6.28 -0.09 -2.11
N ALA A 35 -6.30 0.86 -3.05
CA ALA A 35 -7.30 0.88 -4.11
C ALA A 35 -7.31 -0.43 -4.93
N ILE A 36 -6.13 -0.97 -5.24
CA ILE A 36 -6.02 -2.23 -5.98
C ILE A 36 -6.46 -3.42 -5.11
N TYR A 37 -6.07 -3.46 -3.84
CA TYR A 37 -6.53 -4.52 -2.94
C TYR A 37 -8.05 -4.49 -2.74
N GLU A 38 -8.68 -3.32 -2.73
CA GLU A 38 -10.14 -3.17 -2.73
C GLU A 38 -10.77 -3.66 -4.03
N GLU A 39 -10.20 -3.31 -5.20
CA GLU A 39 -10.65 -3.85 -6.50
C GLU A 39 -10.58 -5.38 -6.55
N LEU A 40 -9.59 -5.98 -5.88
CA LEU A 40 -9.38 -7.42 -5.83
C LEU A 40 -10.14 -8.12 -4.69
N ASN A 41 -10.87 -7.38 -3.85
CA ASN A 41 -11.56 -7.90 -2.65
C ASN A 41 -10.61 -8.66 -1.70
N LEU A 42 -9.38 -8.16 -1.55
CA LEU A 42 -8.39 -8.73 -0.65
C LEU A 42 -8.47 -8.07 0.73
N ASP A 43 -9.53 -8.40 1.48
CA ASP A 43 -9.86 -7.76 2.77
C ASP A 43 -8.67 -7.71 3.75
N HIS A 44 -7.90 -8.80 3.84
CA HIS A 44 -6.72 -8.83 4.71
C HIS A 44 -5.66 -7.78 4.32
N ARG A 45 -5.46 -7.58 3.02
CA ARG A 45 -4.50 -6.61 2.49
C ARG A 45 -5.00 -5.18 2.63
N VAL A 46 -6.30 -4.97 2.44
CA VAL A 46 -6.98 -3.69 2.68
C VAL A 46 -6.74 -3.22 4.12
N GLU A 47 -6.93 -4.10 5.10
CA GLU A 47 -6.70 -3.75 6.51
C GLU A 47 -5.22 -3.48 6.81
N GLN A 48 -4.28 -4.20 6.18
CA GLN A 48 -2.84 -3.90 6.28
C GLN A 48 -2.50 -2.50 5.75
N CYS A 49 -3.04 -2.11 4.58
CA CYS A 49 -2.86 -0.78 4.03
C CYS A 49 -3.45 0.31 4.93
N LYS A 50 -4.67 0.11 5.44
CA LYS A 50 -5.32 1.09 6.34
C LYS A 50 -4.53 1.29 7.63
N ALA A 51 -3.99 0.22 8.21
CA ALA A 51 -3.13 0.32 9.39
C ALA A 51 -1.87 1.15 9.10
N ALA A 52 -1.21 0.93 7.96
CA ALA A 52 -0.02 1.67 7.56
C ALA A 52 -0.28 3.15 7.21
N ILE A 53 -1.53 3.50 6.87
CA ILE A 53 -1.98 4.87 6.57
C ILE A 53 -2.35 5.65 7.86
N ALA A 54 -2.77 4.94 8.90
CA ALA A 54 -3.29 5.53 10.13
C ALA A 54 -2.22 5.82 11.21
N GLU A 55 -0.96 5.47 10.94
CA GLU A 55 0.21 5.71 11.80
C GLU A 55 0.78 7.13 11.58
#